data_AF-A0A935LQ37-F1
#
_entry.id   AF-A0A935LQ37-F1
#
_cell.length_a   1.000
_cell.length_b   1.000
_cell.length_c   1.000
_cell.angle_alpha   90.00
_cell.angle_beta   90.00
_cell.angle_gamma   90.00
#
_symmetry.space_group_name_H-M   'P 1'
#
loop_
_entity.id
_entity.type
_entity.pdbx_description
1 polymer ?
#
loop_
_entity_poly.entity_id
_entity_poly.type
_entity_poly.pdbx_seq_one_letter_code
_entity_poly.pdbx_strand_id
1 'polypeptide(L)'
;MTAGIRGTGVYAEVLPEQDFRSYFCNCYGTVDIAAGGDRTVSESTYHQSFWAEASPRKGQSLFPAQAINHTDEEMEMLAALVRQRTA
;
A
#
# COMPACT_ATOMS: atom_id res chain seq x y z
N MET A 1 4.72 -8.44 -5.16
CA MET A 1 4.56 -8.24 -3.70
C MET A 1 3.38 -9.05 -3.19
N THR A 2 3.28 -9.25 -1.88
CA THR A 2 2.11 -9.83 -1.21
C THR A 2 1.73 -8.91 -0.05
N ALA A 3 0.44 -8.61 0.08
CA ALA A 3 -0.11 -7.78 1.15
C ALA A 3 -1.23 -8.54 1.88
N GLY A 4 -1.06 -8.77 3.18
CA GLY A 4 -2.07 -9.35 4.06
C GLY A 4 -2.98 -8.25 4.59
N ILE A 5 -4.16 -8.11 3.99
CA ILE A 5 -5.13 -7.05 4.30
C ILE A 5 -6.24 -7.61 5.19
N ARG A 6 -6.54 -6.95 6.31
CA ARG A 6 -7.62 -7.35 7.24
C ARG A 6 -8.48 -6.16 7.62
N GLY A 7 -9.64 -6.02 6.98
CA GLY A 7 -10.63 -5.00 7.34
C GLY A 7 -10.10 -3.58 7.28
N THR A 8 -9.37 -3.22 6.23
CA THR A 8 -8.81 -1.87 6.06
C THR A 8 -8.86 -1.37 4.61
N GLY A 9 -8.70 -0.05 4.43
CA GLY A 9 -8.63 0.62 3.14
C GLY A 9 -7.19 0.71 2.64
N VAL A 10 -6.97 0.25 1.42
CA VAL A 10 -5.68 0.33 0.74
C VAL A 10 -5.86 0.81 -0.69
N TYR A 11 -4.81 1.37 -1.25
CA TYR A 11 -4.71 1.68 -2.66
C TYR A 11 -3.45 1.05 -3.24
N ALA A 12 -3.55 0.48 -4.44
CA ALA A 12 -2.41 -0.19 -5.08
C ALA A 12 -2.45 -0.04 -6.60
N GLU A 13 -1.26 0.11 -7.20
CA GLU A 13 -1.07 0.15 -8.64
C GLU A 13 0.16 -0.68 -9.03
N VAL A 14 0.16 -1.23 -10.24
CA VAL A 14 1.35 -1.83 -10.85
C VAL A 14 1.66 -1.02 -12.09
N LEU A 15 2.92 -0.61 -12.25
CA LEU A 15 3.37 0.26 -13.34
C LEU A 15 4.26 -0.55 -14.31
N PRO A 16 3.71 -1.12 -15.40
CA PRO A 16 4.47 -1.93 -16.36
C PRO A 16 5.62 -1.16 -17.00
N GLU A 17 5.44 0.14 -17.25
CA GLU A 17 6.45 1.01 -17.87
C GLU A 17 7.64 1.29 -16.94
N GLN A 18 7.52 0.92 -15.66
CA GLN A 18 8.56 1.07 -14.63
C GLN A 18 9.03 -0.30 -14.11
N ASP A 19 9.31 -1.24 -15.00
CA ASP A 19 9.77 -2.59 -14.66
C ASP A 19 8.79 -3.33 -13.71
N PHE A 20 7.48 -3.18 -13.97
CA PHE A 20 6.41 -3.76 -13.15
C PHE A 20 6.49 -3.41 -11.66
N ARG A 21 7.11 -2.26 -11.33
CA ARG A 21 7.13 -1.75 -9.95
C ARG A 21 5.72 -1.57 -9.44
N SER A 22 5.47 -2.02 -8.21
CA SER A 22 4.16 -1.90 -7.56
C SER A 22 4.16 -0.76 -6.56
N TYR A 23 3.12 0.06 -6.60
CA TYR A 23 2.78 1.03 -5.56
C TYR A 23 1.77 0.41 -4.60
N PHE A 24 1.94 0.67 -3.30
CA PHE A 24 0.99 0.25 -2.27
C PHE A 24 0.89 1.29 -1.17
N CYS A 25 -0.31 1.82 -0.94
CA CYS A 25 -0.65 2.69 0.17
C CYS A 25 -1.53 1.95 1.18
N ASN A 26 -1.10 1.92 2.43
CA ASN A 26 -1.97 1.60 3.55
C ASN A 26 -2.61 2.89 4.09
N CYS A 27 -3.88 3.13 3.76
CA CYS A 27 -4.55 4.40 4.11
C CYS A 27 -4.81 4.48 5.62
N TYR A 28 -5.19 3.36 6.25
CA TYR A 28 -5.38 3.23 7.68
C TYR A 28 -5.28 1.76 8.12
N GLY A 29 -5.31 1.44 9.41
CA GLY A 29 -5.26 0.08 9.92
C GLY A 29 -3.91 -0.62 9.70
N THR A 30 -3.93 -1.96 9.69
CA THR A 30 -2.72 -2.79 9.69
C THR A 30 -2.64 -3.68 8.46
N VAL A 31 -1.49 -3.70 7.81
CA VAL A 31 -1.19 -4.57 6.66
C VAL A 31 0.16 -5.25 6.83
N ASP A 32 0.19 -6.57 6.64
CA ASP A 32 1.42 -7.34 6.54
C ASP A 32 1.96 -7.26 5.09
N ILE A 33 3.12 -6.66 4.86
CA ILE A 33 3.68 -6.48 3.51
C ILE A 33 4.93 -7.33 3.34
N ALA A 34 5.00 -8.06 2.22
CA ALA A 34 6.18 -8.80 1.79
C ALA A 34 6.54 -8.50 0.32
N ALA A 35 7.81 -8.22 0.06
CA ALA A 35 8.35 -8.01 -1.29
C ALA A 35 9.79 -8.56 -1.37
N GLY A 36 10.01 -9.59 -2.18
CA GLY A 36 11.31 -10.26 -2.23
C GLY A 36 11.73 -10.80 -0.86
N GLY A 37 12.90 -10.38 -0.37
CA GLY A 37 13.39 -10.69 0.98
C GLY A 37 12.86 -9.75 2.06
N ASP A 38 12.23 -8.63 1.70
CA ASP A 38 11.77 -7.63 2.65
C ASP A 38 10.39 -7.97 3.20
N ARG A 39 10.21 -7.72 4.50
CA ARG A 39 8.94 -7.85 5.21
C ARG A 39 8.78 -6.68 6.17
N THR A 40 7.57 -6.14 6.25
CA THR A 40 7.22 -5.11 7.22
C THR A 40 5.77 -5.23 7.61
N VAL A 41 5.43 -4.73 8.80
CA VAL A 41 4.05 -4.46 9.21
C VAL A 41 3.83 -2.97 9.02
N SER A 42 2.83 -2.61 8.24
CA SER A 42 2.38 -1.22 8.08
C SER A 42 1.23 -0.98 9.03
N GLU A 43 1.39 -0.03 9.95
CA GLU A 43 0.34 0.44 10.85
C GLU A 43 0.14 1.92 10.59
N SER A 44 -1.05 2.29 10.12
CA SER A 44 -1.34 3.65 9.66
C SER A 44 -2.65 4.15 10.22
N THR A 45 -2.72 5.43 10.56
CA THR A 45 -3.99 6.17 10.70
C THR A 45 -4.19 7.14 9.54
N TYR A 46 -3.15 7.35 8.73
CA TYR A 46 -3.17 8.25 7.57
C TYR A 46 -1.97 7.92 6.66
N HIS A 47 -2.25 7.31 5.51
CA HIS A 47 -1.33 7.01 4.40
C HIS A 47 0.11 6.63 4.79
N GLN A 48 0.38 5.33 4.85
CA GLN A 48 1.73 4.80 4.83
C GLN A 48 1.97 4.05 3.52
N SER A 49 2.80 4.60 2.65
CA SER A 49 2.99 4.08 1.30
C SER A 49 4.37 3.47 1.08
N PHE A 50 4.40 2.51 0.16
CA PHE A 50 5.59 1.78 -0.25
C PHE A 50 5.64 1.60 -1.76
N TRP A 51 6.85 1.63 -2.27
CA TRP A 51 7.22 1.07 -3.55
C TRP A 51 7.76 -0.33 -3.35
N ALA A 52 7.22 -1.30 -4.09
CA ALA A 52 7.76 -2.65 -4.21
C ALA A 52 8.39 -2.84 -5.60
N GLU A 53 9.70 -3.01 -5.66
CA GLU A 53 10.43 -3.30 -6.88
C GLU A 53 10.21 -4.75 -7.30
N ALA A 54 9.95 -5.00 -8.59
CA ALA A 54 9.92 -6.35 -9.14
C ALA A 54 11.30 -7.03 -9.04
N SER A 55 12.36 -6.24 -9.26
CA SER A 55 13.76 -6.65 -9.11
C SER A 55 14.42 -5.87 -7.96
N PRO A 56 15.07 -6.53 -6.98
CA PRO A 56 15.68 -5.83 -5.84
C PRO A 56 16.70 -4.76 -6.27
N ARG A 57 16.61 -3.56 -5.68
CA ARG A 57 17.59 -2.48 -5.82
C ARG A 57 18.47 -2.47 -4.57
N LYS A 58 19.78 -2.64 -4.74
CA LYS A 58 20.74 -2.72 -3.60
C LYS A 58 20.35 -3.78 -2.56
N GLY A 59 19.78 -4.90 -3.01
CA GLY A 59 19.35 -6.00 -2.15
C GLY A 59 18.01 -5.79 -1.44
N GLN A 60 17.34 -4.64 -1.63
CA GLN A 60 16.02 -4.34 -1.09
C GLN A 60 14.99 -4.27 -2.21
N SER A 61 13.79 -4.76 -1.94
CA SER A 61 12.63 -4.68 -2.81
C SER A 61 11.57 -3.73 -2.30
N LEU A 62 11.61 -3.28 -1.04
CA LEU A 62 10.60 -2.40 -0.46
C LEU A 62 11.19 -1.05 -0.04
N PHE A 63 10.58 0.05 -0.48
CA PHE A 63 11.03 1.42 -0.19
C PHE A 63 9.84 2.29 0.22
N PRO A 64 10.02 3.28 1.11
CA PRO A 64 8.98 4.27 1.40
C PRO A 64 8.55 5.03 0.14
N ALA A 65 7.28 5.41 0.08
CA ALA A 65 6.69 6.21 -0.99
C ALA A 65 5.86 7.37 -0.42
N GLN A 66 5.56 8.34 -1.27
CA GLN A 66 4.53 9.34 -1.00
C GLN A 66 3.16 8.80 -1.39
N ALA A 67 2.10 9.36 -0.82
CA ALA A 67 0.74 9.11 -1.27
C ALA A 67 0.56 9.65 -2.70
N ILE A 68 0.11 8.80 -3.63
CA ILE A 68 -0.21 9.16 -5.02
C ILE A 68 -1.53 8.55 -5.46
N ASN A 69 -2.18 9.22 -6.42
CA ASN A 69 -3.27 8.71 -7.26
C ASN A 69 -4.57 8.28 -6.55
N HIS A 70 -4.76 8.65 -5.28
CA HIS A 70 -6.04 8.55 -4.59
C HIS A 70 -6.21 9.72 -3.61
N THR A 71 -7.46 10.12 -3.34
CA THR A 71 -7.79 11.14 -2.34
C THR A 71 -8.43 10.54 -1.09
N ASP A 72 -8.47 11.34 -0.01
CA ASP A 72 -9.13 10.97 1.23
C ASP A 72 -10.64 10.77 1.01
N GLU A 73 -11.28 11.61 0.18
CA GLU A 73 -12.70 11.52 -0.14
C GLU A 73 -13.07 10.23 -0.88
N GLU A 74 -12.20 9.77 -1.79
CA GLU A 74 -12.41 8.49 -2.50
C GLU A 74 -12.38 7.32 -1.51
N MET A 75 -11.43 7.33 -0.57
CA MET A 75 -11.31 6.28 0.44
C MET A 75 -12.47 6.29 1.44
N GLU A 76 -12.90 7.48 1.88
CA GLU A 76 -14.09 7.69 2.72
C GLU A 76 -15.35 7.17 2.03
N MET A 77 -15.54 7.49 0.74
CA MET A 77 -16.68 7.01 -0.05
C MET A 77 -16.72 5.49 -0.10
N LEU A 78 -15.59 4.83 -0.39
CA LEU A 78 -15.51 3.36 -0.44
C LEU A 78 -15.78 2.73 0.93
N ALA A 79 -15.23 3.29 2.00
CA ALA A 79 -15.47 2.82 3.36
C ALA A 79 -16.95 2.91 3.74
N ALA A 80 -17.63 4.00 3.37
CA ALA A 80 -19.06 4.20 3.64
C ALA A 80 -19.93 3.13 2.98
N LEU A 81 -19.60 2.68 1.76
CA LEU A 81 -20.35 1.64 1.04
C LEU A 81 -20.38 0.30 1.79
N VAL A 82 -19.31 0.00 2.53
CA VAL A 82 -19.20 -1.23 3.35
C VAL A 82 -19.47 -0.97 4.84
N ARG A 83 -19.95 0.22 5.20
CA ARG A 83 -20.23 0.67 6.57
C ARG A 83 -19.02 0.55 7.50
N GLN A 84 -17.84 0.79 6.93
CA GLN A 84 -16.59 0.82 7.66
C GLN A 84 -16.29 2.24 8.13
N ARG A 85 -15.77 2.38 9.36
CA ARG A 85 -15.23 3.65 9.85
C ARG A 85 -13.76 3.74 9.46
N THR A 86 -13.40 4.87 8.88
CA THR A 86 -12.00 5.32 8.71
C THR A 86 -11.47 5.82 10.06
N ALA A 87 -10.14 5.87 10.19
CA ALA A 87 -9.45 6.24 11.43
C ALA A 87 -9.50 7.75 11.70
#